data_AF-W9Z7G7-F1
#
_entry.id   AF-W9Z7G7-F1
#
_cell.length_a   1.000
_cell.length_b   1.000
_cell.length_c   1.000
_cell.angle_alpha   90.00
_cell.angle_beta   90.00
_cell.angle_gamma   90.00
#
_symmetry.space_group_name_H-M   'P 1'
#
loop_
_entity.id
_entity.type
_entity.pdbx_description
1 polymer ?
#
loop_
_entity_poly.entity_id
_entity_poly.type
_entity_poly.pdbx_seq_one_letter_code
_entity_poly.pdbx_strand_id
1 'polypeptide(L)'
;MNPAVLPNCDDDHLRLPKRQKPSHSNADSNAENNLPYGRYTIAWICALYIETAAAQAMLDERHGELPRRPNDNNTYTLGSIKNHNIVIACLP
;
A
#
# COMPACT_ATOMS: atom_id res chain seq x y z
N MET A 1 14.26 48.26 31.27
CA MET A 1 14.34 48.08 29.80
C MET A 1 14.24 46.59 29.51
N ASN A 2 13.23 46.16 28.76
CA ASN A 2 12.95 44.77 28.44
C ASN A 2 13.42 44.51 26.99
N PRO A 3 14.38 43.63 26.72
CA PRO A 3 14.71 43.26 25.34
C PRO A 3 13.68 42.23 24.85
N ALA A 4 13.03 42.55 23.74
CA ALA A 4 12.05 41.70 23.08
C ALA A 4 12.68 40.37 22.65
N VAL A 5 12.22 39.27 23.24
CA VAL A 5 12.45 37.91 22.74
C VAL A 5 11.41 37.69 21.64
N LEU A 6 11.87 37.61 20.39
CA LEU A 6 11.03 37.22 19.26
C LEU A 6 10.56 35.76 19.44
N PRO A 7 9.32 35.41 19.05
CA PRO A 7 8.82 34.05 19.16
C PRO A 7 9.58 33.13 18.21
N ASN A 8 10.07 32.01 18.75
CA ASN A 8 10.74 30.96 17.99
C ASN A 8 9.77 30.39 16.95
N CYS A 9 10.26 30.22 15.72
CA CYS A 9 9.55 29.60 14.62
C CYS A 9 8.98 28.24 15.05
N ASP A 10 7.66 28.11 15.00
CA ASP A 10 6.97 26.84 15.08
C ASP A 10 7.42 25.97 13.90
N ASP A 11 8.33 25.03 14.19
CA ASP A 11 8.64 23.88 13.34
C ASP A 11 7.38 23.00 13.36
N ASP A 12 6.46 23.31 12.44
CA ASP A 12 5.19 22.62 12.26
C ASP A 12 5.49 21.22 11.72
N HIS A 13 5.93 20.36 12.62
CA HIS A 13 6.06 18.93 12.41
C HIS A 13 4.66 18.41 12.10
N LEU A 14 4.33 18.35 10.81
CA LEU A 14 3.30 17.49 10.25
C LEU A 14 3.64 16.04 10.59
N ARG A 15 3.39 15.65 11.84
CA ARG A 15 3.37 14.28 12.30
C ARG A 15 2.12 13.67 11.67
N LEU A 16 2.28 13.11 10.46
CA LEU A 16 1.26 12.23 9.92
C LEU A 16 0.90 11.19 11.00
N PRO A 17 -0.38 10.98 11.31
CA PRO A 17 -0.77 9.96 12.26
C PRO A 17 -0.22 8.62 11.79
N LYS A 18 0.62 7.97 12.60
CA LYS A 18 0.94 6.55 12.43
C LYS A 18 -0.38 5.78 12.47
N ARG A 19 -0.84 5.29 11.32
CA ARG A 19 -2.00 4.40 11.21
C ARG A 19 -1.79 3.21 12.16
N GLN A 20 -2.57 3.15 13.24
CA GLN A 20 -2.59 2.01 14.15
C GLN A 20 -3.04 0.77 13.39
N LYS A 21 -2.23 -0.29 13.45
CA LYS A 21 -2.60 -1.61 12.95
C LYS A 21 -3.66 -2.18 13.90
N PRO A 22 -4.88 -2.51 13.44
CA PRO A 22 -5.80 -3.31 14.24
C PRO A 22 -5.20 -4.71 14.39
N SER A 23 -4.97 -5.12 15.64
CA SER A 23 -4.64 -6.49 15.99
C SER A 23 -5.87 -7.36 15.77
N HIS A 24 -5.88 -8.18 14.71
CA HIS A 24 -6.79 -9.30 14.61
C HIS A 24 -6.18 -10.52 15.30
N SER A 25 -7.01 -11.10 16.18
CA SER A 25 -6.81 -12.23 17.06
C SER A 25 -6.44 -13.54 16.35
N ASN A 26 -5.65 -14.35 17.05
CA ASN A 26 -5.26 -15.73 16.74
C ASN A 26 -6.37 -16.60 16.13
N ALA A 27 -6.15 -17.11 14.91
CA ALA A 27 -6.70 -18.37 14.41
C ALA A 27 -5.81 -18.90 13.27
N ASP A 28 -5.33 -20.14 13.43
CA ASP A 28 -4.78 -21.06 12.41
C ASP A 28 -3.52 -20.65 11.62
N SER A 29 -2.39 -20.62 12.34
CA SER A 29 -1.03 -20.39 11.84
C SER A 29 -0.46 -21.44 10.85
N ASN A 30 -1.30 -22.28 10.21
CA ASN A 30 -0.84 -23.30 9.25
C ASN A 30 -1.59 -23.35 7.90
N ALA A 31 -2.66 -22.57 7.71
CA ALA A 31 -3.38 -22.48 6.42
C ALA A 31 -2.99 -21.24 5.59
N GLU A 32 -2.44 -20.21 6.22
CA GLU A 32 -2.13 -18.92 5.55
C GLU A 32 -0.88 -18.96 4.65
N ASN A 33 -0.03 -19.98 4.80
CA ASN A 33 1.23 -20.07 4.05
C ASN A 33 1.07 -20.53 2.59
N ASN A 34 -0.14 -20.92 2.16
CA ASN A 34 -0.39 -21.43 0.81
C ASN A 34 -1.43 -20.64 0.02
N LEU A 35 -1.97 -19.53 0.57
CA LEU A 35 -2.79 -18.63 -0.22
C LEU A 35 -1.86 -17.86 -1.18
N PRO A 36 -2.11 -17.88 -2.50
CA PRO A 36 -1.25 -17.16 -3.44
C PRO A 36 -1.20 -15.65 -3.17
N TYR A 37 -2.21 -15.11 -2.48
CA TYR A 37 -2.25 -13.72 -2.00
C TYR A 37 -1.17 -13.40 -0.97
N GLY A 38 -0.79 -14.36 -0.11
CA GLY A 38 0.19 -14.15 0.97
C GLY A 38 1.60 -13.83 0.46
N ARG A 39 1.88 -14.06 -0.82
CA ARG A 39 3.15 -13.68 -1.44
C ARG A 39 3.29 -12.18 -1.71
N TYR A 40 2.19 -11.42 -1.78
CA TYR A 40 2.18 -10.00 -2.11
C TYR A 40 2.16 -9.17 -0.84
N THR A 41 3.29 -8.52 -0.55
CA THR A 41 3.51 -7.82 0.72
C THR A 41 3.43 -6.30 0.59
N ILE A 42 3.41 -5.79 -0.65
CA ILE A 42 3.35 -4.37 -0.96
C ILE A 42 2.13 -4.11 -1.84
N ALA A 43 1.35 -3.08 -1.49
CA ALA A 43 0.22 -2.62 -2.29
C ALA A 43 0.46 -1.19 -2.79
N TRP A 44 0.29 -0.98 -4.09
CA TRP A 44 0.27 0.33 -4.74
C TRP A 44 -1.17 0.65 -5.13
N ILE A 45 -1.77 1.64 -4.48
CA ILE A 45 -3.14 2.09 -4.79
C ILE A 45 -3.08 3.31 -5.69
N CYS A 46 -3.78 3.24 -6.82
CA CYS A 46 -3.91 4.31 -7.80
C CYS A 46 -5.35 4.83 -7.80
N ALA A 47 -5.49 6.15 -7.83
CA ALA A 47 -6.78 6.82 -7.99
C ALA A 47 -7.13 7.01 -9.46
N LEU A 48 -6.12 7.12 -10.34
CA LEU A 48 -6.30 7.37 -11.76
C LEU A 48 -5.70 6.24 -12.62
N TYR A 49 -6.31 6.03 -13.79
CA TYR A 49 -5.82 5.04 -14.75
C TYR A 49 -4.40 5.36 -15.25
N ILE A 50 -4.04 6.65 -15.35
CA ILE A 50 -2.68 7.06 -15.75
C ILE A 50 -1.63 6.65 -14.73
N GLU A 51 -1.95 6.68 -13.44
CA GLU A 51 -1.06 6.22 -12.36
C GLU A 51 -0.92 4.70 -12.43
N THR A 52 -2.03 4.00 -12.70
CA THR A 52 -2.02 2.55 -12.92
C THR A 52 -1.14 2.17 -14.10
N ALA A 53 -1.25 2.90 -15.22
CA ALA A 53 -0.40 2.68 -16.40
C ALA A 53 1.09 2.90 -16.08
N ALA A 54 1.41 3.96 -15.34
CA ALA A 54 2.79 4.21 -14.89
C ALA A 54 3.30 3.11 -13.95
N ALA A 55 2.49 2.69 -12.97
CA ALA A 55 2.85 1.62 -12.03
C ALA A 55 3.06 0.28 -12.75
N GLN A 56 2.19 -0.06 -13.71
CA GLN A 56 2.34 -1.26 -14.53
C GLN A 56 3.60 -1.22 -15.39
N ALA A 57 3.96 -0.05 -15.93
CA ALA A 57 5.18 0.13 -16.71
C ALA A 57 6.46 0.01 -15.86
N MET A 58 6.37 0.20 -14.54
CA MET A 58 7.48 0.03 -13.60
C MET A 58 7.69 -1.42 -13.14
N LEU A 59 6.80 -2.36 -13.49
CA LEU A 59 6.96 -3.76 -13.11
C LEU A 59 8.08 -4.42 -13.93
N ASP A 60 8.92 -5.19 -13.25
CA ASP A 60 9.91 -6.05 -13.89
C ASP A 60 9.25 -7.30 -14.47
N GLU A 61 8.29 -7.88 -13.72
CA GLU A 61 7.50 -9.04 -14.12
C GLU A 61 6.01 -8.81 -13.80
N ARG A 62 5.12 -9.23 -14.69
CA ARG A 62 3.67 -9.32 -14.43
C ARG A 62 3.29 -10.75 -14.10
N HIS A 63 2.56 -10.93 -13.00
CA HIS A 63 2.05 -12.23 -12.59
C HIS A 63 0.60 -12.43 -13.09
N GLY A 64 0.16 -13.69 -13.13
CA GLY A 64 -1.22 -14.04 -13.48
C GLY A 64 -2.24 -13.51 -12.47
N GLU A 65 -3.49 -13.38 -12.91
CA GLU A 65 -4.57 -12.91 -12.04
C GLU A 65 -4.88 -13.93 -10.93
N LEU A 66 -5.21 -13.41 -9.74
CA LEU A 66 -5.73 -14.22 -8.64
C LEU A 66 -7.26 -14.16 -8.61
N PRO A 67 -7.91 -15.19 -8.05
CA PRO A 67 -9.35 -15.17 -7.88
C PRO A 67 -9.81 -13.90 -7.15
N ARG A 68 -10.74 -13.15 -7.73
CA ARG A 68 -11.29 -11.95 -7.10
C ARG A 68 -12.39 -12.34 -6.12
N ARG A 69 -12.54 -11.55 -5.07
CA ARG A 69 -13.71 -11.68 -4.19
C ARG A 69 -14.97 -11.29 -4.97
N PRO A 70 -16.09 -12.01 -4.81
CA PRO A 70 -17.37 -11.57 -5.35
C PRO A 70 -17.65 -10.16 -4.82
N ASN A 71 -18.15 -9.27 -5.69
CA ASN A 71 -18.53 -7.90 -5.36
C ASN A 71 -17.36 -6.90 -5.14
N ASP A 72 -16.12 -7.26 -5.51
CA ASP A 72 -14.99 -6.33 -5.58
C ASP A 72 -14.86 -5.75 -7.01
N ASN A 73 -15.21 -4.49 -7.17
CA ASN A 73 -15.15 -3.78 -8.46
C ASN A 73 -13.78 -3.13 -8.73
N ASN A 74 -12.81 -3.26 -7.83
CA ASN A 74 -11.49 -2.72 -8.04
C ASN A 74 -10.74 -3.52 -9.12
N THR A 75 -9.87 -2.83 -9.84
CA THR A 75 -8.98 -3.46 -10.82
C THR A 75 -7.65 -3.78 -10.17
N TYR A 76 -7.18 -5.02 -10.28
CA TYR A 76 -5.90 -5.44 -9.71
C TYR A 76 -4.94 -5.89 -10.81
N THR A 77 -3.67 -5.54 -10.66
CA THR A 77 -2.56 -6.10 -11.42
C THR A 77 -1.50 -6.57 -10.45
N LEU A 78 -0.95 -7.75 -10.71
CA LEU A 78 0.04 -8.38 -9.86
C LEU A 78 1.37 -8.44 -10.60
N GLY A 79 2.46 -8.27 -9.86
CA GLY A 79 3.79 -8.35 -10.44
C GLY A 79 4.89 -8.26 -9.40
N SER A 80 6.10 -8.01 -9.89
CA SER A 80 7.27 -7.78 -9.05
C SER A 80 8.07 -6.57 -9.51
N ILE A 81 8.74 -5.94 -8.54
CA ILE A 81 9.83 -5.00 -8.78
C ILE A 81 11.01 -5.52 -7.96
N LYS A 82 12.10 -5.86 -8.63
CA LYS A 82 13.23 -6.63 -8.11
C LYS A 82 12.73 -7.91 -7.42
N ASN A 83 13.00 -8.05 -6.12
CA ASN A 83 12.61 -9.23 -5.33
C ASN A 83 11.35 -8.99 -4.49
N HIS A 84 10.58 -7.94 -4.78
CA HIS A 84 9.35 -7.61 -4.05
C HIS A 84 8.12 -7.88 -4.91
N ASN A 85 7.20 -8.69 -4.38
CA ASN A 85 5.90 -8.93 -5.01
C ASN A 85 4.93 -7.81 -4.63
N ILE A 86 4.35 -7.17 -5.64
CA ILE A 86 3.51 -5.99 -5.51
C ILE A 86 2.13 -6.27 -6.12
N VAL A 87 1.08 -5.77 -5.45
CA VAL A 87 -0.26 -5.62 -6.03
C VAL A 87 -0.53 -4.16 -6.35
N ILE A 88 -0.87 -3.86 -7.59
CA ILE A 88 -1.36 -2.56 -8.04
C ILE A 88 -2.88 -2.64 -8.05
N ALA A 89 -3.56 -1.74 -7.34
CA ALA A 89 -5.01 -1.62 -7.36
C ALA A 89 -5.42 -0.26 -7.94
N CYS A 90 -6.32 -0.26 -8.90
CA CYS A 90 -7.01 0.94 -9.37
C CYS A 90 -8.42 0.94 -8.81
N LEU A 91 -8.77 2.02 -8.10
CA LEU A 91 -10.12 2.25 -7.63
C LEU A 91 -10.98 2.82 -8.77
N PRO A 92 -12.31 2.54 -8.80
CA PRO A 92 -13.24 3.11 -9.77
C PRO A 92 -13.45 4.62 -9.59
#